data_AF-A0A7V1LYK5-F1
#
_entry.id   AF-A0A7V1LYK5-F1
#
_cell.length_a   1.000
_cell.length_b   1.000
_cell.length_c   1.000
_cell.angle_alpha   90.00
_cell.angle_beta   90.00
_cell.angle_gamma   90.00
#
_symmetry.space_group_name_H-M   'P 1'
#
loop_
_entity.id
_entity.type
_entity.pdbx_description
1 polymer ?
#
loop_
_entity_poly.entity_id
_entity_poly.type
_entity_poly.pdbx_seq_one_letter_code
_entity_poly.pdbx_strand_id
1 'polypeptide(L)'
;MSLLLIWGGVGCDNTARRLDAAVALAGSAGRAKAETALKADFDAGRITFESAMIRAEELLEADDPAAIPFAGAVLDLAVEIEDQLPSGQEFELFWRRIGRLAYHGAYAAYQARRYDDADALVLAGPKRWQRESYWLAYPNHDILVALSQAHRGDARAGIRRLEGRSVQADEFGPAIESLVEIDRRQLRERLRRRVEAEEESGG
;
A
#
# COMPACT_ATOMS: atom_id res chain seq x y z
N MET A 1 -41.06 36.10 -13.63
CA MET A 1 -39.81 36.18 -12.84
C MET A 1 -39.36 34.76 -12.53
N SER A 2 -38.50 34.20 -13.38
CA SER A 2 -37.94 32.86 -13.20
C SER A 2 -36.70 32.95 -12.31
N LEU A 3 -36.74 32.36 -11.12
CA LEU A 3 -35.55 32.09 -10.32
C LEU A 3 -34.86 30.86 -10.90
N LEU A 4 -33.75 31.08 -11.60
CA LEU A 4 -32.77 30.04 -11.91
C LEU A 4 -31.92 29.80 -10.66
N LEU A 5 -32.17 28.67 -10.00
CA LEU A 5 -31.31 28.13 -8.94
C LEU A 5 -30.06 27.52 -9.59
N ILE A 6 -28.96 28.26 -9.58
CA ILE A 6 -27.63 27.75 -9.93
C ILE A 6 -27.08 27.03 -8.69
N TRP A 7 -27.31 25.72 -8.60
CA TRP A 7 -26.61 24.82 -7.68
C TRP A 7 -25.67 23.96 -8.54
N GLY A 8 -24.35 24.18 -8.48
CA GLY A 8 -23.44 23.31 -9.24
C GLY A 8 -21.93 23.56 -9.21
N GLY A 9 -21.41 24.63 -8.60
CA GLY A 9 -19.96 24.96 -8.71
C GLY A 9 -19.13 24.86 -7.43
N VAL A 10 -19.69 25.21 -6.26
CA VAL A 10 -18.85 25.54 -5.09
C VAL A 10 -18.36 24.29 -4.31
N GLY A 11 -19.03 23.16 -4.46
CA GLY A 11 -18.71 21.93 -3.73
C GLY A 11 -17.42 21.25 -4.22
N CYS A 12 -17.30 21.03 -5.53
CA CYS A 12 -16.20 20.25 -6.12
C CYS A 12 -14.84 20.94 -5.98
N ASP A 13 -14.78 22.26 -6.22
CA ASP A 13 -13.53 23.03 -6.08
C ASP A 13 -13.01 23.06 -4.64
N ASN A 14 -13.91 22.96 -3.66
CA ASN A 14 -13.52 22.94 -2.26
C ASN A 14 -12.95 21.58 -1.85
N THR A 15 -13.54 20.48 -2.31
CA THR A 15 -13.02 19.11 -2.08
C THR A 15 -11.64 18.94 -2.70
N ALA A 16 -11.46 19.34 -3.97
CA ALA A 16 -10.17 19.22 -4.65
C ALA A 16 -9.07 19.98 -3.90
N ARG A 17 -9.32 21.23 -3.50
CA ARG A 17 -8.36 22.05 -2.74
C ARG A 17 -7.98 21.45 -1.40
N ARG A 18 -8.94 20.79 -0.72
CA ARG A 18 -8.72 20.11 0.57
C ARG A 18 -7.80 18.89 0.38
N LEU A 19 -8.09 18.09 -0.64
CA LEU A 19 -7.26 16.95 -0.98
C LEU A 19 -5.85 17.38 -1.42
N ASP A 20 -5.71 18.44 -2.22
CA ASP A 20 -4.40 18.99 -2.61
C ASP A 20 -3.61 19.50 -1.41
N ALA A 21 -4.27 20.08 -0.41
CA ALA A 21 -3.62 20.45 0.84
C ALA A 21 -3.10 19.22 1.61
N ALA A 22 -3.87 18.13 1.65
CA ALA A 22 -3.44 16.88 2.26
C ALA A 22 -2.29 16.20 1.48
N VAL A 23 -2.29 16.30 0.14
CA VAL A 23 -1.18 15.85 -0.72
C VAL A 23 0.09 16.64 -0.44
N ALA A 24 -0.01 17.97 -0.34
CA ALA A 24 1.12 18.82 0.02
C ALA A 24 1.67 18.48 1.42
N LEU A 25 0.80 18.18 2.39
CA LEU A 25 1.20 17.69 3.71
C LEU A 25 1.89 16.32 3.63
N ALA A 26 1.41 15.40 2.80
CA ALA A 26 2.02 14.09 2.62
C ALA A 26 3.46 14.22 2.11
N GLY A 27 3.70 15.11 1.15
CA GLY A 27 5.03 15.37 0.59
C GLY A 27 5.99 16.13 1.50
N SER A 28 5.49 17.03 2.36
CA SER A 28 6.33 17.93 3.18
C SER A 28 6.44 17.52 4.65
N ALA A 29 5.38 17.00 5.24
CA ALA A 29 5.25 16.69 6.66
C ALA A 29 5.03 15.18 6.92
N GLY A 30 4.85 14.39 5.86
CA GLY A 30 4.77 12.94 5.90
C GLY A 30 3.35 12.38 6.03
N ARG A 31 3.28 11.05 5.87
CA ARG A 31 2.07 10.22 5.85
C ARG A 31 1.10 10.50 7.01
N ALA A 32 1.59 10.46 8.25
CA ALA A 32 0.75 10.63 9.45
C ALA A 32 0.11 12.03 9.56
N LYS A 33 0.79 13.08 9.06
CA LYS A 33 0.24 14.45 9.06
C LYS A 33 -0.85 14.61 8.01
N ALA A 34 -0.67 14.00 6.84
CA ALA A 34 -1.70 13.95 5.82
C ALA A 34 -2.93 13.16 6.29
N GLU A 35 -2.74 12.01 6.92
CA GLU A 35 -3.82 11.21 7.52
C GLU A 35 -4.63 12.02 8.53
N THR A 36 -3.96 12.67 9.48
CA THR A 36 -4.62 13.54 10.48
C THR A 36 -5.48 14.62 9.82
N ALA A 37 -4.97 15.24 8.74
CA ALA A 37 -5.70 16.27 8.00
C ALA A 37 -6.90 15.67 7.23
N LEU A 38 -6.71 14.53 6.57
CA LEU A 38 -7.78 13.81 5.88
C LEU A 38 -8.90 13.42 6.85
N LYS A 39 -8.56 12.89 8.02
CA LYS A 39 -9.54 12.54 9.06
C LYS A 39 -10.32 13.77 9.52
N ALA A 40 -9.64 14.88 9.80
CA ALA A 40 -10.31 16.11 10.22
C ALA A 40 -11.26 16.68 9.14
N ASP A 41 -10.93 16.53 7.86
CA ASP A 41 -11.81 16.93 6.75
C ASP A 41 -12.95 15.93 6.52
N PHE A 42 -12.72 14.63 6.71
CA PHE A 42 -13.73 13.59 6.63
C PHE A 42 -14.78 13.71 7.76
N ASP A 43 -14.34 13.85 9.01
CA ASP A 43 -15.21 14.02 10.18
C ASP A 43 -16.07 15.31 10.07
N ALA A 44 -15.57 16.31 9.35
CA ALA A 44 -16.30 17.55 9.05
C ALA A 44 -17.20 17.47 7.80
N GLY A 45 -17.29 16.30 7.15
CA GLY A 45 -18.06 16.10 5.92
C GLY A 45 -17.57 16.92 4.72
N ARG A 46 -16.32 17.38 4.74
CA ARG A 46 -15.72 18.22 3.68
C ARG A 46 -15.13 17.39 2.54
N ILE A 47 -14.76 16.14 2.82
CA ILE A 47 -14.31 15.16 1.83
C ILE A 47 -15.03 13.83 2.08
N THR A 48 -15.07 12.98 1.07
CA THR A 48 -15.47 11.58 1.23
C THR A 48 -14.24 10.68 1.14
N PHE A 49 -14.30 9.49 1.76
CA PHE A 49 -13.24 8.49 1.59
C PHE A 49 -13.04 8.12 0.11
N GLU A 50 -14.12 8.04 -0.67
CA GLU A 50 -14.05 7.79 -2.12
C GLU A 50 -13.28 8.88 -2.87
N SER A 51 -13.50 10.17 -2.55
CA SER A 51 -12.76 11.26 -3.18
C SER A 51 -11.25 11.20 -2.88
N ALA A 52 -10.87 10.77 -1.67
CA ALA A 52 -9.48 10.59 -1.29
C ALA A 52 -8.83 9.39 -2.01
N MET A 53 -9.57 8.28 -2.16
CA MET A 53 -9.15 7.11 -2.94
C MET A 53 -8.91 7.46 -4.42
N ILE A 54 -9.87 8.14 -5.06
CA ILE A 54 -9.72 8.60 -6.46
C ILE A 54 -8.47 9.46 -6.60
N ARG A 55 -8.28 10.44 -5.71
CA ARG A 55 -7.12 11.32 -5.77
C ARG A 55 -5.79 10.57 -5.60
N ALA A 56 -5.75 9.57 -4.72
CA ALA A 56 -4.54 8.76 -4.54
C ALA A 56 -4.23 7.90 -5.78
N GLU A 57 -5.26 7.33 -6.41
CA GLU A 57 -5.11 6.59 -7.67
C GLU A 57 -4.60 7.50 -8.80
N GLU A 58 -5.18 8.70 -8.97
CA GLU A 58 -4.72 9.69 -9.97
C GLU A 58 -3.25 10.07 -9.78
N LEU A 59 -2.81 10.29 -8.54
CA LEU A 59 -1.42 10.66 -8.25
C LEU A 59 -0.46 9.51 -8.53
N LEU A 60 -0.86 8.27 -8.23
CA LEU A 60 -0.07 7.08 -8.54
C LEU A 60 0.04 6.87 -10.05
N GLU A 61 -1.04 7.09 -10.81
CA GLU A 61 -1.03 7.01 -12.27
C GLU A 61 -0.19 8.11 -12.93
N ALA A 62 -0.10 9.28 -12.29
CA ALA A 62 0.70 10.42 -12.75
C ALA A 62 2.17 10.38 -12.30
N ASP A 63 2.60 9.33 -11.59
CA ASP A 63 3.92 9.23 -10.97
C ASP A 63 4.28 10.46 -10.10
N ASP A 64 3.31 11.04 -9.40
CA ASP A 64 3.52 12.22 -8.57
C ASP A 64 4.45 11.89 -7.36
N PRO A 65 5.43 12.74 -7.03
CA PRO A 65 6.34 12.49 -5.90
C PRO A 65 5.64 12.29 -4.54
N ALA A 66 4.46 12.89 -4.35
CA ALA A 66 3.65 12.77 -3.15
C ALA A 66 2.68 11.57 -3.18
N ALA A 67 2.60 10.82 -4.30
CA ALA A 67 1.64 9.74 -4.48
C ALA A 67 1.79 8.63 -3.43
N ILE A 68 3.02 8.15 -3.20
CA ILE A 68 3.32 7.07 -2.22
C ILE A 68 2.89 7.45 -0.79
N PRO A 69 3.37 8.58 -0.20
CA PRO A 69 2.97 8.94 1.16
C PRO A 69 1.49 9.31 1.26
N PHE A 70 0.88 9.87 0.22
CA PHE A 70 -0.55 10.20 0.21
C PHE A 70 -1.43 8.94 0.14
N ALA A 71 -1.10 7.98 -0.72
CA ALA A 71 -1.79 6.67 -0.76
C ALA A 71 -1.72 5.97 0.59
N GLY A 72 -0.56 6.01 1.25
CA GLY A 72 -0.41 5.52 2.62
C GLY A 72 -1.34 6.21 3.63
N ALA A 73 -1.47 7.53 3.55
CA ALA A 73 -2.34 8.30 4.43
C ALA A 73 -3.83 7.99 4.22
N VAL A 74 -4.24 7.74 2.97
CA VAL A 74 -5.61 7.30 2.65
C VAL A 74 -5.87 5.90 3.23
N LEU A 75 -4.90 4.99 3.17
CA LEU A 75 -5.02 3.66 3.76
C LEU A 75 -5.06 3.70 5.29
N ASP A 76 -4.30 4.60 5.94
CA ASP A 76 -4.38 4.79 7.39
C ASP A 76 -5.72 5.38 7.80
N LEU A 77 -6.22 6.39 7.06
CA LEU A 77 -7.57 6.90 7.25
C LEU A 77 -8.60 5.77 7.22
N ALA A 78 -8.50 4.86 6.24
CA ALA A 78 -9.42 3.74 6.11
C ALA A 78 -9.45 2.82 7.35
N VAL A 79 -8.32 2.67 8.06
CA VAL A 79 -8.25 1.95 9.34
C VAL A 79 -8.99 2.73 10.43
N GLU A 80 -8.73 4.03 10.53
CA GLU A 80 -9.32 4.89 11.56
C GLU A 80 -10.84 5.05 11.43
N ILE A 81 -11.38 4.96 10.22
CA ILE A 81 -12.82 5.10 9.95
C ILE A 81 -13.50 3.76 9.60
N GLU A 82 -12.86 2.62 9.88
CA GLU A 82 -13.34 1.30 9.44
C GLU A 82 -14.80 1.02 9.86
N ASP A 83 -15.21 1.49 11.04
CA ASP A 83 -16.57 1.36 11.56
C ASP A 83 -17.62 2.17 10.79
N GLN A 84 -17.18 3.20 10.07
CA GLN A 84 -18.00 4.05 9.20
C GLN A 84 -17.99 3.59 7.74
N LEU A 85 -17.17 2.59 7.39
CA LEU A 85 -17.10 2.03 6.04
C LEU A 85 -18.15 0.94 5.81
N PRO A 86 -18.56 0.68 4.55
CA PRO A 86 -19.52 -0.36 4.23
C PRO A 86 -19.04 -1.77 4.64
N SER A 87 -19.79 -2.45 5.53
CA SER A 87 -19.37 -3.74 6.11
C SER A 87 -20.03 -4.99 5.49
N GLY A 88 -21.06 -4.78 4.66
CA GLY A 88 -21.81 -5.83 3.96
C GLY A 88 -20.99 -6.60 2.92
N GLN A 89 -21.41 -7.83 2.61
CA GLN A 89 -20.76 -8.69 1.58
C GLN A 89 -21.03 -8.18 0.15
N GLU A 90 -22.05 -7.37 -0.04
CA GLU A 90 -22.33 -6.66 -1.28
C GLU A 90 -21.25 -5.62 -1.64
N PHE A 91 -20.42 -5.22 -0.66
CA PHE A 91 -19.37 -4.22 -0.83
C PHE A 91 -17.96 -4.83 -1.04
N GLU A 92 -17.84 -6.08 -1.45
CA GLU A 92 -16.51 -6.70 -1.68
C GLU A 92 -15.69 -5.98 -2.76
N LEU A 93 -16.33 -5.34 -3.75
CA LEU A 93 -15.62 -4.51 -4.74
C LEU A 93 -14.97 -3.27 -4.11
N PHE A 94 -15.62 -2.67 -3.12
CA PHE A 94 -15.06 -1.54 -2.35
C PHE A 94 -13.81 -1.98 -1.60
N TRP A 95 -13.88 -3.11 -0.87
CA TRP A 95 -12.73 -3.65 -0.14
C TRP A 95 -11.59 -4.07 -1.06
N ARG A 96 -11.90 -4.67 -2.22
CA ARG A 96 -10.89 -4.96 -3.25
C ARG A 96 -10.21 -3.71 -3.76
N ARG A 97 -10.93 -2.59 -3.93
CA ARG A 97 -10.34 -1.32 -4.35
C ARG A 97 -9.33 -0.80 -3.33
N ILE A 98 -9.63 -0.89 -2.03
CA ILE A 98 -8.67 -0.55 -0.96
C ILE A 98 -7.41 -1.41 -1.08
N GLY A 99 -7.56 -2.73 -1.24
CA GLY A 99 -6.41 -3.62 -1.43
C GLY A 99 -5.60 -3.28 -2.69
N ARG A 100 -6.24 -2.87 -3.79
CA ARG A 100 -5.53 -2.42 -5.01
C ARG A 100 -4.77 -1.12 -4.78
N LEU A 101 -5.31 -0.17 -4.00
CA LEU A 101 -4.57 1.04 -3.64
C LEU A 101 -3.31 0.69 -2.84
N ALA A 102 -3.42 -0.23 -1.87
CA ALA A 102 -2.27 -0.75 -1.12
C ALA A 102 -1.22 -1.38 -2.05
N TYR A 103 -1.66 -2.21 -3.01
CA TYR A 103 -0.77 -2.79 -4.02
C TYR A 103 -0.08 -1.73 -4.88
N HIS A 104 -0.83 -0.79 -5.47
CA HIS A 104 -0.26 0.23 -6.35
C HIS A 104 0.72 1.15 -5.60
N GLY A 105 0.37 1.58 -4.39
CA GLY A 105 1.27 2.36 -3.54
C GLY A 105 2.55 1.60 -3.19
N ALA A 106 2.43 0.33 -2.78
CA ALA A 106 3.58 -0.52 -2.48
C ALA A 106 4.45 -0.79 -3.72
N TYR A 107 3.82 -1.04 -4.86
CA TYR A 107 4.51 -1.29 -6.12
C TYR A 107 5.27 -0.06 -6.61
N ALA A 108 4.65 1.13 -6.55
CA ALA A 108 5.31 2.39 -6.87
C ALA A 108 6.52 2.64 -5.95
N ALA A 109 6.37 2.40 -4.64
CA ALA A 109 7.47 2.48 -3.68
C ALA A 109 8.59 1.47 -3.99
N TYR A 110 8.24 0.24 -4.34
CA TYR A 110 9.19 -0.80 -4.72
C TYR A 110 9.98 -0.41 -5.98
N GLN A 111 9.32 0.11 -7.01
CA GLN A 111 9.97 0.59 -8.24
C GLN A 111 10.90 1.78 -7.98
N ALA A 112 10.52 2.67 -7.06
CA ALA A 112 11.36 3.76 -6.58
C ALA A 112 12.50 3.32 -5.63
N ARG A 113 12.66 2.01 -5.38
CA ARG A 113 13.61 1.41 -4.42
C ARG A 113 13.43 1.94 -2.99
N ARG A 114 12.23 2.41 -2.66
CA ARG A 114 11.80 2.83 -1.33
C ARG A 114 11.21 1.63 -0.61
N TYR A 115 12.03 0.64 -0.33
CA TYR A 115 11.55 -0.66 0.14
C TYR A 115 10.87 -0.60 1.51
N ASP A 116 11.33 0.27 2.42
CA ASP A 116 10.66 0.47 3.72
C ASP A 116 9.21 0.98 3.54
N ASP A 117 8.99 1.87 2.56
CA ASP A 117 7.64 2.34 2.23
C ASP A 117 6.82 1.25 1.54
N ALA A 118 7.44 0.45 0.65
CA ALA A 118 6.77 -0.68 0.03
C ALA A 118 6.28 -1.69 1.08
N ASP A 119 7.15 -2.01 2.05
CA ASP A 119 6.86 -2.91 3.17
C ASP A 119 5.74 -2.35 4.06
N ALA A 120 5.74 -1.03 4.29
CA ALA A 120 4.73 -0.34 5.07
C ALA A 120 3.36 -0.25 4.37
N LEU A 121 3.31 -0.36 3.04
CA LEU A 121 2.09 -0.18 2.24
C LEU A 121 1.45 -1.50 1.81
N VAL A 122 2.25 -2.55 1.58
CA VAL A 122 1.77 -3.80 0.95
C VAL A 122 0.69 -4.54 1.78
N LEU A 123 0.56 -4.24 3.08
CA LEU A 123 -0.51 -4.75 3.93
C LEU A 123 -1.27 -3.64 4.67
N ALA A 124 -1.16 -2.39 4.20
CA ALA A 124 -1.81 -1.23 4.81
C ALA A 124 -3.33 -1.23 4.60
N GLY A 125 -4.03 -0.46 5.42
CA GLY A 125 -5.48 -0.41 5.44
C GLY A 125 -6.13 -1.52 6.28
N PRO A 126 -7.47 -1.51 6.36
CA PRO A 126 -8.26 -2.44 7.16
C PRO A 126 -7.96 -3.92 6.87
N LYS A 127 -8.04 -4.77 7.89
CA LYS A 127 -7.88 -6.24 7.70
C LYS A 127 -8.99 -6.84 6.86
N ARG A 128 -10.13 -6.15 6.72
CA ARG A 128 -11.30 -6.61 5.97
C ARG A 128 -11.00 -6.99 4.52
N TRP A 129 -10.10 -6.29 3.82
CA TRP A 129 -9.76 -6.62 2.43
C TRP A 129 -8.76 -7.79 2.31
N GLN A 130 -8.04 -8.14 3.38
CA GLN A 130 -6.93 -9.10 3.39
C GLN A 130 -7.41 -10.56 3.49
N ARG A 131 -8.34 -10.96 2.62
CA ARG A 131 -8.99 -12.28 2.64
C ARG A 131 -8.49 -13.19 1.54
N GLU A 132 -8.70 -14.49 1.70
CA GLU A 132 -8.31 -15.48 0.68
C GLU A 132 -8.92 -15.17 -0.69
N SER A 133 -10.18 -14.76 -0.75
CA SER A 133 -10.83 -14.36 -2.01
C SER A 133 -10.17 -13.18 -2.71
N TYR A 134 -9.51 -12.28 -1.96
CA TYR A 134 -8.72 -11.19 -2.52
C TYR A 134 -7.39 -11.73 -3.06
N TRP A 135 -6.65 -12.51 -2.26
CA TRP A 135 -5.34 -13.04 -2.64
C TRP A 135 -5.42 -13.92 -3.90
N LEU A 136 -6.48 -14.72 -4.02
CA LEU A 136 -6.76 -15.51 -5.23
C LEU A 136 -6.99 -14.65 -6.47
N ALA A 137 -7.62 -13.49 -6.30
CA ALA A 137 -7.90 -12.57 -7.42
C ALA A 137 -6.70 -11.69 -7.79
N TYR A 138 -5.75 -11.50 -6.88
CA TYR A 138 -4.62 -10.60 -7.03
C TYR A 138 -3.29 -11.26 -6.59
N PRO A 139 -2.85 -12.34 -7.28
CA PRO A 139 -1.64 -13.07 -6.91
C PRO A 139 -0.37 -12.20 -6.93
N ASN A 140 -0.30 -11.19 -7.80
CA ASN A 140 0.82 -10.23 -7.85
C ASN A 140 0.98 -9.44 -6.55
N HIS A 141 -0.11 -9.14 -5.86
CA HIS A 141 -0.03 -8.49 -4.56
C HIS A 141 0.60 -9.44 -3.52
N ASP A 142 0.26 -10.72 -3.58
CA ASP A 142 0.83 -11.72 -2.69
C ASP A 142 2.33 -11.95 -2.93
N ILE A 143 2.73 -11.96 -4.21
CA ILE A 143 4.13 -11.98 -4.63
C ILE A 143 4.87 -10.75 -4.08
N LEU A 144 4.28 -9.56 -4.16
CA LEU A 144 4.89 -8.35 -3.62
C LEU A 144 5.08 -8.43 -2.09
N VAL A 145 4.14 -9.02 -1.35
CA VAL A 145 4.31 -9.30 0.09
C VAL A 145 5.48 -10.26 0.33
N ALA A 146 5.60 -11.32 -0.48
CA ALA A 146 6.70 -12.29 -0.35
C ALA A 146 8.07 -11.65 -0.65
N LEU A 147 8.14 -10.80 -1.69
CA LEU A 147 9.35 -10.04 -2.04
C LEU A 147 9.73 -9.04 -0.93
N SER A 148 8.73 -8.37 -0.32
CA SER A 148 8.91 -7.52 0.86
C SER A 148 9.53 -8.28 2.04
N GLN A 149 9.09 -9.52 2.30
CA GLN A 149 9.69 -10.35 3.34
C GLN A 149 11.16 -10.68 3.03
N ALA A 150 11.48 -10.97 1.77
CA ALA A 150 12.84 -11.23 1.34
C ALA A 150 13.75 -10.00 1.47
N HIS A 151 13.24 -8.81 1.13
CA HIS A 151 13.95 -7.54 1.31
C HIS A 151 14.34 -7.33 2.79
N ARG A 152 13.45 -7.66 3.72
CA ARG A 152 13.71 -7.60 5.18
C ARG A 152 14.60 -8.74 5.71
N GLY A 153 15.20 -9.53 4.83
CA GLY A 153 16.13 -10.60 5.19
C GLY A 153 15.47 -11.95 5.51
N ASP A 154 14.16 -12.09 5.31
CA ASP A 154 13.44 -13.36 5.50
C ASP A 154 12.84 -13.87 4.18
N ALA A 155 13.72 -14.19 3.23
CA ALA A 155 13.32 -14.78 1.94
C ALA A 155 12.56 -16.10 2.13
N ARG A 156 12.86 -16.85 3.19
CA ARG A 156 12.18 -18.10 3.52
C ARG A 156 10.74 -17.88 3.95
N ALA A 157 10.41 -16.81 4.66
CA ALA A 157 9.01 -16.45 4.91
C ALA A 157 8.24 -16.18 3.62
N GLY A 158 8.87 -15.49 2.66
CA GLY A 158 8.30 -15.27 1.34
C GLY A 158 8.00 -16.58 0.61
N ILE A 159 8.95 -17.50 0.59
CA ILE A 159 8.77 -18.83 -0.02
C ILE A 159 7.62 -19.58 0.66
N ARG A 160 7.65 -19.71 2.00
CA ARG A 160 6.59 -20.39 2.77
C ARG A 160 5.21 -19.77 2.55
N ARG A 161 5.14 -18.45 2.37
CA ARG A 161 3.90 -17.75 2.11
C ARG A 161 3.28 -18.19 0.78
N LEU A 162 4.06 -18.20 -0.30
CA LEU A 162 3.57 -18.58 -1.63
C LEU A 162 3.29 -20.08 -1.72
N GLU A 163 4.18 -20.93 -1.19
CA GLU A 163 3.98 -22.39 -1.14
C GLU A 163 2.79 -22.79 -0.26
N GLY A 164 2.53 -22.03 0.81
CA GLY A 164 1.46 -22.29 1.77
C GLY A 164 0.06 -21.94 1.29
N ARG A 165 -0.10 -21.40 0.08
CA ARG A 165 -1.42 -21.08 -0.48
C ARG A 165 -2.18 -22.33 -0.87
N SER A 166 -3.48 -22.35 -0.56
CA SER A 166 -4.37 -23.46 -0.93
C SER A 166 -4.58 -23.59 -2.43
N VAL A 167 -4.44 -22.49 -3.17
CA VAL A 167 -4.46 -22.45 -4.62
C VAL A 167 -3.14 -21.85 -5.09
N GLN A 168 -2.43 -22.59 -5.92
CA GLN A 168 -1.17 -22.15 -6.52
C GLN A 168 -1.50 -21.38 -7.81
N ALA A 169 -1.22 -20.08 -7.83
CA ALA A 169 -1.30 -19.27 -9.04
C ALA A 169 -0.05 -19.55 -9.91
N ASP A 170 -0.21 -19.52 -11.23
CA ASP A 170 0.88 -19.80 -12.18
C ASP A 170 2.07 -18.84 -11.98
N GLU A 171 1.79 -17.60 -11.56
CA GLU A 171 2.78 -16.56 -11.28
C GLU A 171 3.65 -16.85 -10.04
N PHE A 172 3.24 -17.76 -9.15
CA PHE A 172 3.99 -18.08 -7.94
C PHE A 172 5.29 -18.83 -8.23
N GLY A 173 5.33 -19.68 -9.24
CA GLY A 173 6.54 -20.45 -9.59
C GLY A 173 7.76 -19.55 -9.84
N PRO A 174 7.70 -18.62 -10.82
CA PRO A 174 8.78 -17.68 -11.09
C PRO A 174 9.13 -16.78 -9.89
N ALA A 175 8.14 -16.40 -9.08
CA ALA A 175 8.38 -15.61 -7.87
C ALA A 175 9.14 -16.42 -6.80
N ILE A 176 8.78 -17.69 -6.59
CA ILE A 176 9.48 -18.59 -5.66
C ILE A 176 10.93 -18.81 -6.12
N GLU A 177 11.17 -19.02 -7.41
CA GLU A 177 12.53 -19.13 -7.95
C GLU A 177 13.37 -17.89 -7.64
N SER A 178 12.80 -16.69 -7.85
CA SER A 178 13.45 -15.42 -7.50
C SER A 178 13.76 -15.32 -6.01
N LEU A 179 12.84 -15.74 -5.13
CA LEU A 179 13.04 -15.75 -3.68
C LEU A 179 14.13 -16.75 -3.24
N VAL A 180 14.22 -17.92 -3.89
CA VAL A 180 15.28 -18.91 -3.66
C VAL A 180 16.65 -18.34 -4.02
N GLU A 181 16.76 -17.59 -5.12
CA GLU A 181 18.00 -16.91 -5.50
C GLU A 181 18.40 -15.82 -4.48
N ILE A 182 17.43 -15.08 -3.96
CA ILE A 182 17.65 -14.10 -2.89
C ILE A 182 18.15 -14.80 -1.61
N ASP A 183 17.51 -15.89 -1.15
CA ASP A 183 17.94 -16.64 0.04
C ASP A 183 19.36 -17.17 -0.11
N ARG A 184 19.71 -17.74 -1.28
CA ARG A 184 21.06 -18.22 -1.59
C ARG A 184 22.09 -17.10 -1.50
N ARG A 185 21.78 -15.92 -2.03
CA ARG A 185 22.68 -14.75 -1.99
C ARG A 185 22.89 -14.27 -0.56
N GLN A 186 21.81 -14.11 0.21
CA GLN A 186 21.87 -13.71 1.61
C GLN A 186 22.66 -14.72 2.47
N LEU A 187 22.48 -16.02 2.20
CA LEU A 187 23.26 -17.07 2.88
C LEU A 187 24.75 -16.95 2.58
N ARG A 188 25.14 -16.77 1.31
CA ARG A 188 26.55 -16.59 0.93
C ARG A 188 27.17 -15.38 1.63
N GLU A 189 26.45 -14.27 1.71
CA GLU A 189 26.92 -13.06 2.38
C GLU A 189 27.10 -13.26 3.90
N ARG A 190 26.16 -13.92 4.56
CA ARG A 190 26.29 -14.27 5.99
C ARG A 190 27.48 -15.18 6.26
N LEU A 191 27.68 -16.20 5.42
CA LEU A 191 28.82 -17.11 5.55
C LEU A 191 30.14 -16.38 5.36
N ARG A 192 30.23 -15.50 4.35
CA ARG A 192 31.42 -14.67 4.10
C ARG A 192 31.77 -13.80 5.33
N ARG A 193 30.80 -13.05 5.87
CA ARG A 193 31.02 -12.20 7.05
C ARG A 193 31.49 -13.00 8.26
N ARG A 194 30.98 -14.23 8.42
CA ARG A 194 31.39 -15.11 9.52
C ARG A 194 32.84 -15.57 9.38
N VAL A 195 33.27 -15.94 8.17
CA VAL A 195 34.66 -16.33 7.91
C VAL A 195 35.60 -15.14 8.17
N GLU A 196 35.27 -13.95 7.66
CA GLU A 196 36.05 -12.72 7.88
C GLU A 196 36.19 -12.41 9.38
N ALA A 197 35.10 -12.53 10.16
CA ALA A 197 35.14 -12.32 11.61
C ALA A 197 35.96 -13.38 12.37
N GLU A 198 35.92 -14.65 11.93
CA GLU A 198 36.74 -15.72 12.52
C GLU A 198 38.24 -15.48 12.26
N GLU A 199 38.62 -15.04 11.06
CA GLU A 199 40.00 -14.67 10.70
C GLU A 199 40.54 -13.47 11.51
N GLU A 200 39.73 -12.44 11.72
CA GLU A 200 40.11 -11.27 12.52
C GLU A 200 40.26 -11.59 14.02
N SER A 201 39.52 -12.58 14.54
CA SER A 201 39.58 -12.98 15.95
C SER A 201 40.71 -13.96 16.28
N GLY A 202 41.28 -14.60 15.27
CA GLY A 202 42.30 -15.65 15.40
C GLY A 202 43.74 -15.23 15.13
N GLY A 203 43.97 -13.98 14.72
CA GLY A 203 45.29 -13.37 14.48
C GLY A 203 45.69 -12.39 15.57
#